data_AF-A0A7W0NPZ0-F1
#
_entry.id   AF-A0A7W0NPZ0-F1
#
_cell.length_a   1.000
_cell.length_b   1.000
_cell.length_c   1.000
_cell.angle_alpha   90.00
_cell.angle_beta   90.00
_cell.angle_gamma   90.00
#
_symmetry.space_group_name_H-M   'P 1'
#
loop_
_entity.id
_entity.type
_entity.pdbx_description
1 polymer ?
#
loop_
_entity_poly.entity_id
_entity_poly.type
_entity_poly.pdbx_seq_one_letter_code
_entity_poly.pdbx_strand_id
1 'polypeptide(L)'
;MRQDILSQATVHNRFRALRAFFNYVSDGGDERMLRREPLGVIDRSPMYRMLPPKLDDVPVPLLPPEQVEALWDATERPGRDFTKRRDTAIIRMFLATGIRAGEMSKLRLDDVNLREPGRSGLRTCRVRRGYPATAAVAGQDL
;
A
#
# COMPACT_ATOMS: atom_id res chain seq x y z
N MET A 1 10.11 -37.00 0.40
CA MET A 1 9.79 -35.97 -0.62
C MET A 1 9.79 -34.62 0.09
N ARG A 2 10.93 -33.90 0.08
CA ARG A 2 11.15 -32.70 0.90
C ARG A 2 10.71 -31.45 0.16
N GLN A 3 9.48 -30.98 0.35
CA GLN A 3 9.05 -29.61 0.06
C GLN A 3 7.85 -29.38 0.99
N ASP A 4 7.99 -28.67 2.12
CA ASP A 4 7.74 -27.24 2.10
C ASP A 4 8.52 -26.54 3.23
N ILE A 5 9.64 -25.88 2.89
CA ILE A 5 10.38 -25.02 3.82
C ILE A 5 9.84 -23.58 3.82
N LEU A 6 8.81 -23.28 3.01
CA LEU A 6 8.32 -21.93 2.80
C LEU A 6 6.86 -21.83 3.27
N SER A 7 6.49 -20.66 3.80
CA SER A 7 5.07 -20.40 4.07
C SER A 7 4.28 -20.28 2.76
N GLN A 8 2.99 -20.66 2.79
CA GLN A 8 2.09 -20.53 1.64
C GLN A 8 2.04 -19.10 1.08
N ALA A 9 2.09 -18.10 1.96
CA ALA A 9 2.21 -16.69 1.56
C ALA A 9 3.49 -16.42 0.75
N THR A 10 4.62 -17.03 1.15
CA THR A 10 5.89 -16.88 0.44
C THR A 10 5.84 -17.53 -0.94
N VAL A 11 5.24 -18.71 -1.05
CA VAL A 11 5.05 -19.40 -2.33
C VAL A 11 4.16 -18.57 -3.26
N HIS A 12 3.06 -18.02 -2.74
CA HIS A 12 2.15 -17.15 -3.50
C HIS A 12 2.84 -15.86 -3.99
N ASN A 13 3.63 -15.22 -3.13
CA ASN A 13 4.40 -14.03 -3.51
C ASN A 13 5.42 -14.33 -4.62
N ARG A 14 6.13 -15.45 -4.53
CA ARG A 14 7.08 -15.89 -5.57
C ARG A 14 6.36 -16.21 -6.88
N PHE A 15 5.22 -16.89 -6.82
CA PHE A 15 4.40 -17.17 -7.99
C PHE A 15 3.98 -15.88 -8.71
N ARG A 16 3.49 -14.87 -7.96
CA ARG A 16 3.09 -13.59 -8.55
C ARG A 16 4.26 -12.84 -9.19
N ALA A 17 5.42 -12.83 -8.53
CA ALA A 17 6.62 -12.17 -9.06
C ALA A 17 7.09 -12.81 -10.38
N LEU A 18 7.20 -14.15 -10.41
CA LEU A 18 7.63 -14.87 -11.60
C LEU A 18 6.62 -14.73 -12.74
N ARG A 19 5.31 -14.79 -12.44
CA ARG A 19 4.27 -14.61 -13.46
C ARG A 19 4.33 -13.22 -14.08
N ALA A 20 4.49 -12.17 -13.28
CA ALA A 20 4.67 -10.80 -13.78
C ALA A 20 5.93 -10.67 -14.62
N PHE A 21 7.05 -11.28 -14.20
CA PHE A 21 8.30 -11.28 -14.94
C PHE A 21 8.18 -11.99 -16.30
N PHE A 22 7.65 -13.21 -16.35
CA PHE A 22 7.53 -13.95 -17.62
C PHE A 22 6.51 -13.34 -18.56
N ASN A 23 5.44 -12.73 -18.02
CA ASN A 23 4.52 -11.94 -18.83
C ASN A 23 5.20 -10.68 -19.40
N TYR A 24 6.03 -9.99 -18.61
CA TYR A 24 6.81 -8.86 -19.11
C TYR A 24 7.78 -9.28 -20.23
N VAL A 25 8.46 -10.43 -20.07
CA VAL A 25 9.40 -10.96 -21.07
C VAL A 25 8.67 -11.47 -22.33
N SER A 26 7.47 -12.03 -22.23
CA SER A 26 6.68 -12.49 -23.38
C SER A 26 5.99 -11.34 -24.11
N ASP A 27 5.41 -10.40 -23.38
CA ASP A 27 4.58 -9.33 -23.95
C ASP A 27 5.46 -8.18 -24.49
N GLY A 28 6.74 -8.13 -24.10
CA GLY A 28 7.69 -7.12 -24.57
C GLY A 28 7.60 -5.77 -23.86
N GLY A 29 6.92 -5.71 -22.70
CA GLY A 29 6.68 -4.48 -21.96
C GLY A 29 5.42 -3.75 -22.45
N ASP A 30 4.72 -3.12 -21.51
CA ASP A 30 3.56 -2.27 -21.76
C ASP A 30 3.93 -1.24 -22.85
N GLU A 31 3.12 -1.09 -23.91
CA GLU A 31 3.33 -0.10 -24.98
C GLU A 31 3.56 1.32 -24.44
N ARG A 32 3.11 1.59 -23.20
CA ARG A 32 3.34 2.84 -22.46
C ARG A 32 4.79 3.08 -22.04
N MET A 33 5.65 2.06 -22.06
CA MET A 33 7.08 2.14 -21.77
C MET A 33 7.87 2.23 -23.08
N LEU A 34 7.40 3.08 -24.00
CA LEU A 34 8.05 3.45 -25.25
C LEU A 34 9.52 3.82 -25.02
N ARG A 35 10.44 2.92 -25.43
CA ARG A 35 11.81 3.18 -25.94
C ARG A 35 12.72 1.94 -25.91
N ARG A 36 12.30 0.84 -25.31
CA ARG A 36 13.09 -0.39 -25.29
C ARG A 36 12.43 -1.41 -26.20
N GLU A 37 13.16 -1.82 -27.25
CA GLU A 37 12.83 -2.91 -28.16
C GLU A 37 12.10 -4.05 -27.43
N PRO A 38 11.01 -4.61 -27.98
CA PRO A 38 10.34 -5.75 -27.38
C PRO A 38 11.37 -6.87 -27.22
N LEU A 39 11.62 -7.30 -25.98
CA LEU A 39 12.68 -8.28 -25.72
C LEU A 39 12.36 -9.60 -26.46
N GLY A 40 11.08 -10.01 -26.51
CA GLY A 40 10.58 -11.06 -27.40
C GLY A 40 11.32 -12.40 -27.30
N VAL A 41 12.01 -12.65 -26.18
CA VAL A 41 12.90 -13.81 -26.02
C VAL A 41 12.11 -15.13 -25.93
N ILE A 42 10.83 -15.05 -25.54
CA ILE A 42 9.95 -16.21 -25.41
C ILE A 42 8.57 -15.91 -26.03
N ASP A 43 8.06 -16.85 -26.83
CA ASP A 43 6.74 -16.73 -27.47
C ASP A 43 5.58 -16.77 -26.47
N ARG A 44 5.78 -17.42 -25.31
CA ARG A 44 4.75 -17.57 -24.29
C ARG A 44 5.35 -17.76 -22.90
N SER A 45 4.73 -17.13 -21.90
CA SER A 45 5.05 -17.33 -20.48
C SER A 45 4.95 -18.82 -20.08
N PRO A 46 6.02 -19.43 -19.51
CA PRO A 46 6.00 -20.81 -19.01
C PRO A 46 4.95 -21.05 -17.91
N MET A 47 4.53 -19.98 -17.25
CA MET A 47 3.55 -20.02 -16.16
C MET A 47 2.10 -19.93 -16.64
N TYR A 48 1.85 -19.88 -17.96
CA TYR A 48 0.51 -19.74 -18.54
C TYR A 48 -0.48 -20.81 -18.07
N ARG A 49 -0.01 -22.05 -17.89
CA ARG A 49 -0.83 -23.19 -17.42
C ARG A 49 -0.78 -23.40 -15.90
N MET A 50 -0.01 -22.61 -15.16
CA MET A 50 0.11 -22.78 -13.72
C MET A 50 -1.05 -22.06 -13.01
N LEU A 51 -1.74 -22.81 -12.15
CA LEU A 51 -2.75 -22.23 -11.27
C LEU A 51 -2.06 -21.47 -10.12
N PRO A 52 -2.62 -20.32 -9.70
CA PRO A 52 -2.14 -19.63 -8.52
C PRO A 52 -2.27 -20.54 -7.29
N PRO A 53 -1.26 -20.58 -6.41
CA PRO A 53 -1.35 -21.35 -5.18
C PRO A 53 -2.45 -20.77 -4.29
N LYS A 54 -3.21 -21.66 -3.62
CA LYS A 54 -4.27 -21.27 -2.69
C LYS A 54 -3.65 -20.54 -1.52
N LEU A 55 -4.21 -19.38 -1.18
CA LEU A 55 -3.85 -18.65 0.02
C LEU A 55 -4.98 -18.82 1.01
N ASP A 56 -4.69 -19.43 2.15
CA ASP A 56 -5.64 -19.47 3.26
C ASP A 56 -5.76 -18.07 3.84
N ASP A 57 -7.00 -17.62 4.04
CA ASP A 57 -7.28 -16.32 4.64
C ASP A 57 -7.02 -16.44 6.16
N VAL A 58 -5.82 -16.03 6.56
CA VAL A 58 -5.47 -15.95 7.98
C VAL A 58 -5.99 -14.61 8.49
N PRO A 59 -7.02 -14.60 9.36
CA PRO A 59 -7.57 -13.36 9.86
C PRO A 59 -6.49 -12.58 10.62
N VAL A 60 -6.34 -11.31 10.29
CA VAL A 60 -5.41 -10.42 10.98
C VAL A 60 -5.95 -10.20 12.40
N PRO A 61 -5.13 -10.43 13.46
CA PRO A 61 -5.57 -10.16 14.82
C PRO A 61 -5.87 -8.67 14.98
N LEU A 62 -7.05 -8.36 15.50
CA LEU A 62 -7.45 -6.99 15.83
C LEU A 62 -6.79 -6.56 17.14
N LEU A 63 -6.50 -5.27 17.27
CA LEU A 63 -6.04 -4.74 18.54
C LEU A 63 -7.19 -4.80 19.56
N PRO A 64 -7.01 -5.50 20.69
CA PRO A 64 -7.97 -5.46 21.77
C PRO A 64 -7.89 -4.09 22.50
N PRO A 65 -8.96 -3.67 23.20
CA PRO A 65 -9.07 -2.33 23.76
C PRO A 65 -7.92 -1.97 24.72
N GLU A 66 -7.41 -2.93 25.50
CA GLU A 66 -6.29 -2.72 26.42
C GLU A 66 -4.98 -2.35 25.69
N GLN A 67 -4.78 -2.82 24.47
CA GLN A 67 -3.61 -2.45 23.67
C GLN A 67 -3.76 -1.03 23.10
N VAL A 68 -4.98 -0.60 22.83
CA VAL A 68 -5.26 0.78 22.40
C VAL A 68 -4.99 1.76 23.54
N GLU A 69 -5.41 1.42 24.75
CA GLU A 69 -5.10 2.21 25.95
C GLU A 69 -3.59 2.29 26.21
N ALA A 70 -2.86 1.17 26.08
CA ALA A 70 -1.41 1.16 26.20
C ALA A 70 -0.70 2.07 25.17
N LEU A 71 -1.24 2.18 23.94
CA LEU A 71 -0.73 3.11 22.92
C LEU A 71 -0.97 4.58 23.30
N TRP A 72 -2.08 4.88 23.97
CA TRP A 72 -2.33 6.22 24.50
C TRP A 72 -1.40 6.55 25.65
N ASP A 73 -1.23 5.64 26.62
CA ASP A 73 -0.32 5.85 27.74
C ASP A 73 1.13 6.09 27.30
N ALA A 74 1.57 5.42 26.24
CA ALA A 74 2.90 5.60 25.66
C ALA A 74 3.09 7.00 25.04
N THR A 75 2.05 7.58 24.45
CA THR A 75 2.16 8.83 23.67
C THR A 75 1.63 10.07 24.39
N GLU A 76 0.69 9.92 25.32
CA GLU A 76 0.06 11.01 26.07
C GLU A 76 0.81 11.41 27.34
N ARG A 77 1.80 10.63 27.80
CA ARG A 77 2.59 10.99 28.99
C ARG A 77 3.25 12.37 28.83
N PRO A 78 3.17 13.23 29.87
CA PRO A 78 3.41 14.67 29.77
C PRO A 78 4.89 14.95 29.51
N GLY A 79 5.23 15.14 28.24
CA GLY A 79 6.45 15.78 27.78
C GLY A 79 6.08 16.68 26.62
N ARG A 80 6.49 17.95 26.67
CA ARG A 80 6.18 18.97 25.64
C ARG A 80 6.90 18.73 24.31
N ASP A 81 7.55 17.59 24.14
CA ASP A 81 8.38 17.31 22.97
C ASP A 81 7.53 17.15 21.71
N PHE A 82 8.01 17.76 20.64
CA PHE A 82 7.38 17.73 19.33
C PHE A 82 7.14 16.29 18.84
N THR A 83 8.09 15.38 19.11
CA THR A 83 8.00 13.97 18.71
C THR A 83 6.78 13.27 19.30
N LYS A 84 6.52 13.44 20.60
CA LYS A 84 5.35 12.81 21.25
C LYS A 84 4.04 13.33 20.67
N ARG A 85 3.93 14.64 20.44
CA ARG A 85 2.74 15.25 19.80
C ARG A 85 2.50 14.73 18.40
N ARG A 86 3.57 14.52 17.62
CA ARG A 86 3.50 13.92 16.29
C ARG A 86 3.01 12.48 16.36
N ASP A 87 3.56 11.68 17.26
CA ASP A 87 3.21 10.27 17.39
C ASP A 87 1.75 10.09 17.84
N THR A 88 1.28 10.88 18.81
CA THR A 88 -0.13 10.91 19.20
C THR A 88 -1.04 11.29 18.03
N ALA A 89 -0.67 12.30 17.24
CA ALA A 89 -1.46 12.72 16.08
C ALA A 89 -1.53 11.62 15.01
N ILE A 90 -0.42 10.92 14.76
CA ILE A 90 -0.34 9.79 13.83
C ILE A 90 -1.26 8.65 14.29
N ILE A 91 -1.17 8.21 15.53
CA ILE A 91 -1.99 7.10 16.05
C ILE A 91 -3.48 7.46 16.01
N ARG A 92 -3.84 8.67 16.43
CA ARG A 92 -5.23 9.16 16.35
C ARG A 92 -5.74 9.20 14.92
N MET A 93 -4.88 9.55 13.96
CA MET A 93 -5.27 9.58 12.56
C MET A 93 -5.54 8.18 12.00
N PHE A 94 -4.70 7.19 12.34
CA PHE A 94 -4.94 5.80 11.97
C PHE A 94 -6.26 5.27 12.53
N LEU A 95 -6.53 5.50 13.82
CA LEU A 95 -7.75 5.03 14.49
C LEU A 95 -9.01 5.71 13.98
N ALA A 96 -8.96 7.03 13.74
CA ALA A 96 -10.13 7.77 13.30
C ALA A 96 -10.49 7.49 11.83
N THR A 97 -9.52 7.35 10.94
CA THR A 97 -9.78 7.34 9.48
C THR A 97 -9.48 6.02 8.79
N GLY A 98 -8.68 5.14 9.40
CA GLY A 98 -8.27 3.87 8.79
C GLY A 98 -7.37 4.03 7.55
N ILE A 99 -6.69 5.17 7.40
CA ILE A 99 -5.79 5.42 6.26
C ILE A 99 -4.60 4.45 6.24
N ARG A 100 -4.06 4.17 5.05
CA ARG A 100 -2.86 3.31 4.92
C ARG A 100 -1.60 4.09 5.32
N ALA A 101 -0.58 3.38 5.80
CA ALA A 101 0.70 3.99 6.17
C ALA A 101 1.35 4.80 5.01
N GLY A 102 1.22 4.31 3.78
CA GLY A 102 1.71 5.02 2.58
C GLY A 102 0.88 6.25 2.18
N GLU A 103 -0.36 6.37 2.65
CA GLU A 103 -1.21 7.55 2.47
C GLU A 103 -0.89 8.58 3.56
N MET A 104 -0.73 8.12 4.80
CA MET A 104 -0.33 8.96 5.92
C MET A 104 1.01 9.65 5.69
N SER A 105 2.01 8.94 5.14
CA SER A 105 3.33 9.51 4.89
C SER A 105 3.33 10.65 3.88
N LYS A 106 2.29 10.75 3.04
CA LYS A 106 2.12 11.79 2.02
C LYS A 106 1.11 12.88 2.43
N LEU A 107 0.49 12.76 3.60
CA LEU A 107 -0.56 13.66 4.04
C LEU A 107 0.01 15.04 4.36
N ARG A 108 -0.56 16.09 3.76
CA ARG A 108 -0.20 17.49 4.06
C ARG A 108 -1.28 18.12 4.95
N LEU A 109 -0.92 19.21 5.64
CA LEU A 109 -1.87 19.96 6.47
C LEU A 109 -3.06 20.49 5.65
N ASP A 110 -2.83 20.87 4.39
CA ASP A 110 -3.86 21.36 3.47
C ASP A 110 -4.89 20.28 3.10
N ASP A 111 -4.56 19.00 3.27
CA ASP A 111 -5.45 17.87 2.98
C ASP A 111 -6.36 17.53 4.18
N VAL A 112 -6.18 18.17 5.34
CA VAL A 112 -6.90 17.87 6.59
C VAL A 112 -7.93 18.95 6.88
N ASN A 113 -9.22 18.59 6.87
CA ASN A 113 -10.29 19.49 7.33
C ASN A 113 -10.70 19.10 8.76
N LEU A 114 -10.35 19.96 9.72
CA LEU A 114 -10.70 19.78 11.14
C LEU A 114 -11.98 20.52 11.55
N ARG A 115 -12.47 21.45 10.72
CA ARG A 115 -13.57 22.36 11.07
C ARG A 115 -14.93 21.80 10.69
N GLU A 116 -15.01 21.09 9.58
CA GLU A 116 -16.25 20.50 9.10
C GLU A 116 -16.18 18.97 9.21
N PRO A 117 -17.02 18.34 10.06
CA PRO A 117 -17.15 16.90 10.03
C PRO A 117 -17.72 16.49 8.67
N GLY A 118 -17.14 15.44 8.06
CA GLY A 118 -17.68 14.90 6.83
C GLY A 118 -19.05 14.26 7.02
N ARG A 119 -19.64 13.78 5.93
CA ARG A 119 -20.97 13.15 5.90
C ARG A 119 -21.16 11.99 6.89
N SER A 120 -20.07 11.40 7.37
CA SER A 120 -20.04 10.30 8.34
C SER A 120 -19.85 10.74 9.80
N GLY A 121 -19.82 12.05 10.09
CA GLY A 121 -19.52 12.58 11.43
C GLY A 121 -18.04 12.51 11.84
N LEU A 122 -17.20 11.90 11.00
CA LEU A 122 -15.76 11.82 11.20
C LEU A 122 -15.04 13.02 10.57
N ARG A 123 -13.94 13.46 11.19
CA ARG A 123 -13.05 14.48 10.63
C ARG A 123 -12.40 13.90 9.38
N THR A 124 -12.62 14.52 8.24
CA THR A 124 -12.16 13.97 6.96
C THR A 124 -10.79 14.50 6.59
N CYS A 125 -9.85 13.62 6.32
CA CYS A 125 -8.73 13.91 5.45
C CYS A 125 -9.11 13.59 4.01
N ARG A 126 -8.87 14.53 3.08
CA ARG A 126 -8.94 14.23 1.66
C ARG A 126 -7.64 13.53 1.29
N VAL A 127 -7.62 12.21 1.34
CA VAL A 127 -6.49 11.45 0.79
C VAL A 127 -6.47 11.72 -0.71
N ARG A 128 -5.44 12.42 -1.20
CA ARG A 128 -5.15 12.43 -2.64
C ARG A 128 -4.92 10.97 -3.02
N ARG A 129 -5.84 10.37 -3.79
CA ARG A 129 -5.64 9.03 -4.36
C ARG A 129 -4.40 9.12 -5.25
N GLY A 130 -3.26 8.74 -4.69
CA GLY A 130 -1.96 8.86 -5.30
C GLY A 130 -1.44 7.50 -5.76
N TYR A 131 -1.95 7.04 -6.90
CA TYR A 131 -1.11 6.43 -7.93
C TYR A 131 -1.34 7.25 -9.20
N PRO A 132 -0.43 8.14 -9.62
CA PRO A 132 -0.38 8.50 -11.02
C PRO A 132 0.19 7.29 -11.75
N ALA A 133 -0.67 6.42 -12.28
CA ALA A 133 -0.29 5.73 -13.51
C ALA A 133 -0.16 6.85 -14.55
N THR A 134 1.08 7.23 -14.85
CA THR A 134 1.43 8.18 -15.93
C THR A 134 0.63 9.49 -15.89
N ALA A 135 1.08 10.43 -15.05
CA ALA A 135 0.77 11.84 -15.30
C ALA A 135 1.37 12.20 -16.67
N ALA A 136 0.49 12.34 -17.66
CA ALA A 136 0.81 12.95 -18.92
C ALA A 136 1.56 14.26 -18.66
N VAL A 137 2.68 14.41 -19.33
CA VAL A 137 3.35 15.69 -19.55
C VAL A 137 2.32 16.59 -20.22
N ALA A 138 1.63 17.41 -19.42
CA ALA A 138 0.91 18.56 -19.93
C ALA A 138 1.99 19.56 -20.37
N GLY A 139 2.18 19.62 -21.69
CA GLY A 139 2.98 20.65 -22.33
C GLY A 139 2.54 22.01 -21.83
N GLN A 140 3.51 22.73 -21.30
CA GLN A 140 3.44 24.15 -21.05
C GLN A 140 3.47 24.89 -22.41
N ASP A 141 2.73 26.00 -22.44
CA ASP A 141 3.00 27.21 -23.20
C ASP A 141 2.95 27.14 -24.74
N LEU A 142 1.77 27.45 -25.30
CA LEU A 142 1.49 28.64 -26.12
C LEU A 142 0.01 28.69 -26.54
#